data_AF-A0A1M3LI69-F1
#
_entry.id   AF-A0A1M3LI69-F1
#
_cell.length_a   1.000
_cell.length_b   1.000
_cell.length_c   1.000
_cell.angle_alpha   90.00
_cell.angle_beta   90.00
_cell.angle_gamma   90.00
#
_symmetry.space_group_name_H-M   'P 1'
#
loop_
_entity.id
_entity.type
_entity.pdbx_description
1 polymer ?
#
loop_
_entity_poly.entity_id
_entity_poly.type
_entity_poly.pdbx_seq_one_letter_code
_entity_poly.pdbx_strand_id
1 'polypeptide(L)'
;MSEFVVYDLEFTSWEGAQARRWSGPGEHREIVQIGAVRLDRDWRELASFQVLVKPRRNPRLSDYFTALTGIGQHMLDQDGIEPEDALGRFAHFVGPDSPILSNGPDHMVIDENCGLLGIANPFAGRGTNVHPHLCQALGRGSFSSADLPTLLGFDPHGRGHTALTDARNVASALRLTGCQSNSKAFL
;
A
#
# COMPACT_ATOMS: atom_id res chain seq x y z
N MET A 1 -22.89 9.69 0.29
CA MET A 1 -22.01 9.49 1.45
C MET A 1 -20.59 9.53 0.92
N SER A 2 -19.68 10.29 1.54
CA SER A 2 -18.29 10.36 1.09
C SER A 2 -17.54 9.13 1.61
N GLU A 3 -17.03 8.32 0.70
CA GLU A 3 -16.21 7.14 0.97
C GLU A 3 -14.81 7.37 0.41
N PHE A 4 -13.81 6.77 1.02
CA PHE A 4 -12.43 6.82 0.55
C PHE A 4 -11.76 5.46 0.75
N VAL A 5 -10.62 5.26 0.07
CA VAL A 5 -9.84 4.02 0.16
C VAL A 5 -8.47 4.33 0.73
N VAL A 6 -8.05 3.54 1.70
CA VAL A 6 -6.65 3.48 2.14
C VAL A 6 -6.05 2.20 1.56
N TYR A 7 -4.88 2.29 0.96
CA TYR A 7 -4.18 1.15 0.37
C TYR A 7 -2.69 1.17 0.70
N ASP A 8 -2.09 0.01 0.52
CA ASP A 8 -0.66 -0.24 0.70
C ASP A 8 -0.23 -1.30 -0.33
N LEU A 9 1.06 -1.32 -0.67
CA LEU A 9 1.63 -2.21 -1.68
C LEU A 9 2.86 -2.93 -1.13
N GLU A 10 2.92 -4.23 -1.37
CA GLU A 10 4.19 -4.96 -1.30
C GLU A 10 4.74 -5.13 -2.72
N PHE A 11 6.03 -4.88 -2.91
CA PHE A 11 6.68 -4.95 -4.22
C PHE A 11 8.08 -5.54 -4.13
N THR A 12 8.56 -6.09 -5.24
CA THR A 12 9.86 -6.78 -5.30
C THR A 12 10.98 -5.93 -4.70
N SER A 13 11.74 -6.56 -3.81
CA SER A 13 12.81 -5.90 -3.05
C SER A 13 13.93 -6.89 -2.74
N TRP A 14 15.09 -6.34 -2.38
CA TRP A 14 16.30 -7.09 -2.08
C TRP A 14 17.02 -6.44 -0.90
N GLU A 15 17.95 -7.16 -0.30
CA GLU A 15 18.74 -6.63 0.81
C GLU A 15 19.42 -5.31 0.41
N GLY A 16 19.16 -4.25 1.18
CA GLY A 16 19.66 -2.90 0.94
C GLY A 16 19.02 -2.14 -0.22
N ALA A 17 18.05 -2.72 -0.95
CA ALA A 17 17.42 -2.09 -2.13
C ALA A 17 16.82 -0.73 -1.79
N GLN A 18 16.12 -0.63 -0.65
CA GLN A 18 15.55 0.63 -0.17
C GLN A 18 16.62 1.71 0.04
N ALA A 19 17.75 1.36 0.66
CA ALA A 19 18.83 2.31 0.94
C ALA A 19 19.45 2.87 -0.35
N ARG A 20 19.54 2.05 -1.40
CA ARG A 20 19.97 2.45 -2.74
C ARG A 20 18.82 2.88 -3.66
N ARG A 21 17.60 3.03 -3.14
CA ARG A 21 16.41 3.43 -3.90
C ARG A 21 16.16 2.57 -5.15
N TRP A 22 16.33 1.25 -5.05
CA TRP A 22 16.16 0.30 -6.15
C TRP A 22 16.96 0.68 -7.42
N SER A 23 18.15 1.26 -7.26
CA SER A 23 19.01 1.65 -8.38
C SER A 23 19.92 0.54 -8.89
N GLY A 24 19.89 -0.65 -8.28
CA GLY A 24 20.70 -1.79 -8.70
C GLY A 24 20.25 -2.34 -10.07
N PRO A 25 21.14 -3.06 -10.79
CA PRO A 25 20.78 -3.68 -12.06
C PRO A 25 19.61 -4.66 -11.90
N GLY A 26 18.53 -4.46 -12.66
CA GLY A 26 17.34 -5.32 -12.64
C GLY A 26 16.39 -5.09 -11.46
N GLU A 27 16.69 -4.14 -10.58
CA GLU A 27 15.84 -3.79 -9.45
C GLU A 27 14.66 -2.94 -9.92
N HIS A 28 13.57 -3.61 -10.28
CA HIS A 28 12.28 -2.98 -10.54
C HIS A 28 11.38 -3.17 -9.33
N ARG A 29 10.56 -2.18 -8.99
CA ARG A 29 9.56 -2.32 -7.93
C ARG A 29 8.28 -2.87 -8.52
N GLU A 30 8.26 -4.15 -8.87
CA GLU A 30 7.06 -4.81 -9.37
C GLU A 30 6.12 -5.14 -8.22
N ILE A 31 4.85 -4.76 -8.34
CA ILE A 31 3.85 -5.04 -7.30
C ILE A 31 3.69 -6.55 -7.16
N VAL A 32 3.72 -7.02 -5.92
CA VAL A 32 3.55 -8.43 -5.51
C VAL A 32 2.28 -8.62 -4.67
N GLN A 33 1.85 -7.59 -3.94
CA GLN A 33 0.57 -7.59 -3.24
C GLN A 33 -0.05 -6.20 -3.28
N ILE A 34 -1.38 -6.16 -3.43
CA ILE A 34 -2.18 -4.96 -3.21
C ILE A 34 -3.11 -5.27 -2.04
N GLY A 35 -3.17 -4.37 -1.06
CA GLY A 35 -4.10 -4.44 0.05
C GLY A 35 -4.79 -3.09 0.22
N ALA A 36 -6.10 -3.11 0.43
CA ALA A 36 -6.87 -1.88 0.57
C ALA A 36 -8.12 -2.07 1.44
N VAL A 37 -8.55 -0.97 2.07
CA VAL A 37 -9.81 -0.88 2.80
C VAL A 37 -10.61 0.32 2.35
N ARG A 38 -11.90 0.13 2.15
CA ARG A 38 -12.89 1.17 1.87
C ARG A 38 -13.50 1.61 3.18
N LEU A 39 -13.56 2.92 3.40
CA LEU A 39 -13.94 3.52 4.67
C LEU A 39 -15.06 4.56 4.47
N ASP A 40 -15.97 4.62 5.44
CA ASP A 40 -16.89 5.75 5.58
C ASP A 40 -16.20 6.95 6.26
N ARG A 41 -16.91 8.08 6.32
CA ARG A 41 -16.46 9.32 6.99
C ARG A 41 -16.15 9.18 8.49
N ASP A 42 -16.61 8.11 9.13
CA ASP A 42 -16.39 7.82 10.55
C ASP A 42 -15.29 6.76 10.72
N TRP A 43 -14.52 6.47 9.66
CA TRP A 43 -13.45 5.48 9.61
C TRP A 43 -13.92 4.04 9.87
N ARG A 44 -15.18 3.72 9.56
CA ARG A 44 -15.66 2.34 9.59
C ARG A 44 -15.32 1.64 8.28
N GLU A 45 -14.72 0.46 8.38
CA GLU A 45 -14.44 -0.40 7.23
C GLU A 45 -15.75 -0.91 6.62
N LEU A 46 -16.01 -0.53 5.37
CA LEU A 46 -17.17 -0.97 4.59
C LEU A 46 -16.85 -2.19 3.74
N ALA A 47 -15.61 -2.29 3.27
CA ALA A 47 -15.12 -3.41 2.49
C ALA A 47 -13.59 -3.46 2.51
N SER A 48 -13.02 -4.62 2.23
CA SER A 48 -11.57 -4.82 2.05
C SER A 48 -11.27 -5.48 0.71
N PHE A 49 -10.08 -5.22 0.19
CA PHE A 49 -9.54 -5.82 -1.02
C PHE A 49 -8.11 -6.31 -0.76
N GLN A 50 -7.80 -7.50 -1.25
CA GLN A 50 -6.44 -8.03 -1.25
C GLN A 50 -6.23 -8.91 -2.46
N VAL A 51 -5.08 -8.77 -3.12
CA VAL A 51 -4.68 -9.65 -4.21
C VAL A 51 -3.18 -9.83 -4.26
N LEU A 52 -2.75 -11.03 -4.66
CA LEU A 52 -1.36 -11.32 -4.98
C LEU A 52 -1.12 -11.13 -6.49
N VAL A 53 0.03 -10.58 -6.83
CA VAL A 53 0.38 -10.16 -8.19
C VAL A 53 1.66 -10.88 -8.60
N LYS A 54 1.68 -11.42 -9.82
CA LYS A 54 2.84 -12.11 -10.39
C LYS A 54 3.77 -11.10 -11.07
N PRO A 55 4.94 -10.76 -10.49
CA PRO A 55 5.93 -9.93 -11.17
C PRO A 55 6.44 -10.62 -12.45
N ARG A 56 6.68 -9.86 -13.51
CA ARG A 56 7.06 -10.40 -14.83
C ARG A 56 8.56 -10.31 -15.10
N ARG A 57 9.24 -9.27 -14.65
CA ARG A 57 10.69 -9.09 -14.83
C ARG A 57 11.46 -9.87 -13.77
N ASN A 58 10.95 -9.90 -12.54
CA ASN A 58 11.51 -10.63 -11.41
C ASN A 58 10.50 -11.67 -10.86
N PRO A 59 10.16 -12.72 -11.64
CA PRO A 59 9.14 -13.70 -11.25
C PRO A 59 9.52 -14.57 -10.05
N ARG A 60 10.80 -14.52 -9.65
CA ARG A 60 11.33 -15.22 -8.49
C ARG A 60 11.54 -14.22 -7.35
N LEU A 61 10.77 -14.39 -6.28
CA LEU A 61 10.91 -13.56 -5.08
C LEU A 61 12.28 -13.78 -4.43
N SER A 62 12.86 -12.70 -3.90
CA SER A 62 14.08 -12.80 -3.10
C SER A 62 13.77 -13.36 -1.71
N ASP A 63 14.78 -13.98 -1.08
CA ASP A 63 14.66 -14.44 0.31
C ASP A 63 14.40 -13.26 1.26
N TYR A 64 15.02 -12.11 0.99
CA TYR A 64 14.78 -10.87 1.73
C TYR A 64 13.31 -10.45 1.69
N PHE A 65 12.71 -10.40 0.50
CA PHE A 65 11.31 -10.03 0.33
C PHE A 65 10.38 -11.03 1.04
N THR A 66 10.66 -12.32 0.89
CA THR A 66 9.88 -13.39 1.53
C THR A 66 9.97 -13.31 3.05
N ALA A 67 11.17 -13.07 3.61
CA ALA A 67 11.35 -12.91 5.05
C ALA A 67 10.63 -11.66 5.59
N LEU A 68 10.71 -10.55 4.85
CA LEU A 68 10.08 -9.29 5.22
C LEU A 68 8.54 -9.39 5.19
N THR A 69 7.96 -9.88 4.10
CA THR A 69 6.51 -9.83 3.85
C THR A 69 5.77 -11.11 4.22
N GLY A 70 6.48 -12.22 4.39
CA GLY A 70 5.88 -13.54 4.57
C GLY A 70 5.24 -14.11 3.31
N ILE A 71 5.25 -13.38 2.18
CA ILE A 71 4.72 -13.84 0.91
C ILE A 71 5.74 -14.78 0.28
N GLY A 72 5.43 -16.07 0.26
CA GLY A 72 6.26 -17.09 -0.35
C GLY A 72 5.97 -17.27 -1.84
N GLN A 73 6.96 -17.77 -2.57
CA GLN A 73 6.80 -18.10 -4.00
C GLN A 73 5.60 -19.02 -4.27
N HIS A 74 5.38 -20.02 -3.40
CA HIS A 74 4.25 -20.95 -3.52
C HIS A 74 2.88 -20.24 -3.50
N MET A 75 2.73 -19.17 -2.71
CA MET A 75 1.50 -18.37 -2.65
C MET A 75 1.28 -17.62 -3.96
N LEU A 76 2.35 -17.06 -4.54
CA LEU A 76 2.25 -16.43 -5.85
C LEU A 76 1.91 -17.44 -6.94
N ASP A 77 2.55 -18.59 -6.94
CA ASP A 77 2.32 -19.62 -7.95
C ASP A 77 0.86 -20.10 -7.92
N GLN A 78 0.29 -20.27 -6.72
CA GLN A 78 -1.08 -20.73 -6.49
C GLN A 78 -2.14 -19.64 -6.72
N ASP A 79 -1.97 -18.48 -6.07
CA ASP A 79 -3.04 -17.47 -5.94
C ASP A 79 -2.75 -16.16 -6.69
N GLY A 80 -1.52 -15.98 -7.17
CA GLY A 80 -1.10 -14.77 -7.87
C GLY A 80 -1.77 -14.64 -9.25
N ILE A 81 -2.17 -13.41 -9.58
CA ILE A 81 -2.77 -13.06 -10.88
C ILE A 81 -1.87 -12.10 -11.67
N GLU A 82 -2.22 -11.88 -12.94
CA GLU A 82 -1.48 -10.97 -13.81
C GLU A 82 -1.59 -9.50 -13.33
N PRO A 83 -0.51 -8.70 -13.49
CA PRO A 83 -0.48 -7.31 -13.04
C PRO A 83 -1.62 -6.43 -13.57
N GLU A 84 -2.00 -6.57 -14.84
CA GLU A 84 -3.10 -5.81 -15.45
C GLU A 84 -4.44 -6.16 -14.81
N ASP A 85 -4.69 -7.45 -14.53
CA ASP A 85 -5.90 -7.90 -13.87
C ASP A 85 -5.94 -7.41 -12.42
N ALA A 86 -4.81 -7.41 -11.71
CA ALA A 86 -4.71 -6.90 -10.36
C ALA A 86 -5.03 -5.40 -10.28
N LEU A 87 -4.41 -4.60 -11.16
CA LEU A 87 -4.66 -3.16 -11.24
C LEU A 87 -6.10 -2.87 -11.67
N GLY A 88 -6.66 -3.63 -12.61
CA GLY A 88 -8.06 -3.50 -13.04
C GLY A 88 -9.05 -3.84 -11.91
N ARG A 89 -8.82 -4.92 -11.17
CA ARG A 89 -9.63 -5.30 -10.00
C ARG A 89 -9.52 -4.27 -8.88
N PHE A 90 -8.31 -3.75 -8.63
CA PHE A 90 -8.13 -2.69 -7.65
C PHE A 90 -8.84 -1.40 -8.08
N ALA A 91 -8.76 -1.02 -9.35
CA ALA A 91 -9.48 0.14 -9.89
C ALA A 91 -11.00 -0.02 -9.78
N HIS A 92 -11.52 -1.22 -10.06
CA HIS A 92 -12.93 -1.55 -9.84
C HIS A 92 -13.31 -1.43 -8.36
N PHE A 93 -12.48 -1.97 -7.45
CA PHE A 93 -12.70 -1.86 -6.02
C PHE A 93 -12.73 -0.41 -5.56
N VAL A 94 -11.87 0.47 -6.08
CA VAL A 94 -11.82 1.90 -5.74
C VAL A 94 -13.00 2.67 -6.35
N GLY A 95 -13.41 2.33 -7.57
CA GLY A 95 -14.42 3.09 -8.31
C GLY A 95 -13.89 4.41 -8.89
N PRO A 96 -14.74 5.15 -9.62
CA PRO A 96 -14.32 6.32 -10.39
C PRO A 96 -13.96 7.53 -9.52
N ASP A 97 -14.68 7.74 -8.41
CA ASP A 97 -14.68 9.03 -7.69
C ASP A 97 -14.10 8.98 -6.27
N SER A 98 -13.83 7.78 -5.73
CA SER A 98 -13.31 7.66 -4.36
C SER A 98 -11.86 8.19 -4.30
N PRO A 99 -11.52 9.05 -3.32
CA PRO A 99 -10.13 9.35 -2.99
C PRO A 99 -9.36 8.09 -2.59
N ILE A 100 -8.08 8.02 -2.93
CA ILE A 100 -7.19 6.92 -2.52
C ILE A 100 -5.98 7.47 -1.77
N LEU A 101 -5.67 6.84 -0.64
CA LEU A 101 -4.67 7.27 0.32
C LEU A 101 -3.62 6.17 0.52
N SER A 102 -2.33 6.52 0.54
CA SER A 102 -1.24 5.58 0.85
C SER A 102 -0.25 6.18 1.85
N ASN A 103 0.40 5.34 2.65
CA ASN A 103 1.49 5.77 3.55
C ASN A 103 2.85 5.67 2.86
N GLY A 104 3.11 6.64 1.98
CA GLY A 104 4.33 6.68 1.17
C GLY A 104 4.02 6.98 -0.29
N PRO A 105 5.06 7.01 -1.14
CA PRO A 105 4.94 7.31 -2.56
C PRO A 105 4.44 6.12 -3.40
N ASP A 106 3.53 5.30 -2.89
CA ASP A 106 3.04 4.09 -3.57
C ASP A 106 2.35 4.38 -4.90
N HIS A 107 1.76 5.57 -5.04
CA HIS A 107 1.26 6.05 -6.34
C HIS A 107 2.36 6.04 -7.42
N MET A 108 3.61 6.34 -7.07
CA MET A 108 4.75 6.27 -7.99
C MET A 108 5.12 4.82 -8.33
N VAL A 109 4.87 3.87 -7.42
CA VAL A 109 5.07 2.43 -7.70
C VAL A 109 4.00 1.94 -8.69
N ILE A 110 2.75 2.39 -8.54
CA ILE A 110 1.71 2.13 -9.55
C ILE A 110 2.11 2.72 -10.90
N ASP A 111 2.56 3.98 -10.94
CA ASP A 111 3.04 4.62 -12.18
C ASP A 111 4.17 3.81 -12.84
N GLU A 112 5.15 3.36 -12.05
CA GLU A 112 6.25 2.50 -12.52
C GLU A 112 5.70 1.21 -13.13
N ASN A 113 4.81 0.50 -12.44
CA ASN A 113 4.23 -0.76 -12.93
C ASN A 113 3.42 -0.57 -14.20
N CYS A 114 2.58 0.47 -14.28
CA CYS A 114 1.87 0.80 -15.51
C CYS A 114 2.84 1.08 -16.67
N GLY A 115 3.95 1.78 -16.41
CA GLY A 115 5.01 2.01 -17.38
C GLY A 115 5.73 0.72 -17.82
N LEU A 116 6.03 -0.19 -16.89
CA LEU A 116 6.66 -1.49 -17.19
C LEU A 116 5.75 -2.38 -18.05
N LEU A 117 4.43 -2.29 -17.85
CA LEU A 117 3.40 -3.06 -18.57
C LEU A 117 2.95 -2.39 -19.89
N GLY A 118 3.22 -1.09 -20.07
CA GLY A 118 2.75 -0.34 -21.22
C GLY A 118 1.24 -0.06 -21.21
N ILE A 119 0.65 0.09 -20.02
CA ILE A 119 -0.79 0.37 -19.83
C ILE A 119 -1.03 1.77 -19.25
N ALA A 120 -2.24 2.30 -19.40
CA ALA A 120 -2.64 3.54 -18.75
C ALA A 120 -2.77 3.33 -17.22
N ASN A 121 -2.32 4.31 -16.43
CA ASN A 121 -2.55 4.27 -14.98
C ASN A 121 -4.01 4.64 -14.65
N PRO A 122 -4.81 3.71 -14.07
CA PRO A 122 -6.21 3.98 -13.72
C PRO A 122 -6.38 4.99 -12.57
N PHE A 123 -5.31 5.34 -11.87
CA PHE A 123 -5.28 6.24 -10.72
C PHE A 123 -4.48 7.52 -10.96
N ALA A 124 -4.12 7.82 -12.22
CA ALA A 124 -3.33 9.01 -12.56
C ALA A 124 -3.94 10.28 -11.93
N GLY A 125 -3.15 10.99 -11.12
CA GLY A 125 -3.56 12.21 -10.43
C GLY A 125 -4.53 12.04 -9.26
N ARG A 126 -4.85 10.80 -8.84
CA ARG A 126 -5.80 10.51 -7.73
C ARG A 126 -5.13 10.10 -6.41
N GLY A 127 -3.88 9.66 -6.46
CA GLY A 127 -3.15 9.17 -5.29
C GLY A 127 -2.73 10.29 -4.33
N THR A 128 -3.09 10.16 -3.05
CA THR A 128 -2.66 11.08 -1.98
C THR A 128 -1.73 10.36 -1.01
N ASN A 129 -0.51 10.88 -0.87
CA ASN A 129 0.44 10.38 0.13
C ASN A 129 0.16 11.02 1.50
N VAL A 130 -0.26 10.21 2.46
CA VAL A 130 -0.56 10.67 3.83
C VAL A 130 0.63 10.61 4.78
N HIS A 131 1.77 10.05 4.35
CA HIS A 131 2.96 9.91 5.20
C HIS A 131 3.43 11.23 5.82
N PRO A 132 3.51 12.37 5.09
CA PRO A 132 3.92 13.64 5.70
C PRO A 132 3.00 14.09 6.83
N HIS A 133 1.69 13.86 6.69
CA HIS A 133 0.71 14.21 7.72
C HIS A 133 0.90 13.35 8.97
N LEU A 134 1.08 12.04 8.80
CA LEU A 134 1.33 11.13 9.91
C LEU A 134 2.68 11.43 10.60
N CYS A 135 3.74 11.75 9.83
CA CYS A 135 5.03 12.21 10.39
C CYS A 135 4.87 13.45 11.26
N GLN A 136 4.12 14.45 10.77
CA GLN A 136 3.83 15.66 11.52
C GLN A 136 3.04 15.34 12.80
N ALA A 137 1.98 14.53 12.71
CA ALA A 137 1.14 14.20 13.86
C ALA A 137 1.90 13.39 14.94
N LEU A 138 2.84 12.54 14.52
CA LEU A 138 3.66 11.74 15.42
C LEU A 138 4.91 12.47 15.93
N GLY A 139 5.25 13.64 15.36
CA GLY A 139 6.47 14.39 15.69
C GLY A 139 7.76 13.64 15.34
N ARG A 140 7.78 12.89 14.24
CA ARG A 140 8.93 12.04 13.83
C ARG A 140 9.16 12.04 12.32
N GLY A 141 10.39 11.69 11.92
CA GLY A 141 10.85 11.79 10.54
C GLY A 141 10.24 10.77 9.58
N SER A 142 10.48 9.47 9.80
CA SER A 142 9.96 8.38 8.97
C SER A 142 9.75 7.12 9.81
N PHE A 143 8.89 6.23 9.33
CA PHE A 143 8.48 4.97 9.96
C PHE A 143 7.84 4.04 8.92
N SER A 144 7.77 2.75 9.21
CA SER A 144 6.95 1.81 8.44
C SER A 144 5.49 1.86 8.91
N SER A 145 4.53 1.63 8.02
CA SER A 145 3.12 1.41 8.38
C SER A 145 2.97 0.29 9.42
N ALA A 146 3.85 -0.71 9.42
CA ALA A 146 3.90 -1.78 10.42
C ALA A 146 4.26 -1.29 11.85
N ASP A 147 4.90 -0.13 11.98
CA ASP A 147 5.27 0.45 13.29
C ASP A 147 4.12 1.21 13.96
N LEU A 148 3.10 1.62 13.17
CA LEU A 148 2.01 2.48 13.63
C LEU A 148 1.26 1.96 14.88
N PRO A 149 0.94 0.65 15.01
CA PRO A 149 0.30 0.12 16.22
C PRO A 149 1.09 0.44 17.48
N THR A 150 2.41 0.21 17.46
CA THR A 150 3.31 0.50 18.59
C THR A 150 3.44 2.00 18.84
N LEU A 151 3.54 2.81 17.78
CA LEU A 151 3.74 4.26 17.90
C LEU A 151 2.52 4.99 18.46
N LEU A 152 1.32 4.47 18.24
CA LEU A 152 0.06 5.09 18.65
C LEU A 152 -0.66 4.33 19.76
N GLY A 153 -0.15 3.16 20.17
CA GLY A 153 -0.70 2.37 21.27
C GLY A 153 -2.03 1.71 20.95
N PHE A 154 -2.19 1.14 19.75
CA PHE A 154 -3.35 0.34 19.36
C PHE A 154 -2.94 -1.09 18.97
N ASP A 155 -3.89 -2.03 19.05
CA ASP A 155 -3.63 -3.44 18.71
C ASP A 155 -3.39 -3.59 17.19
N PRO A 156 -2.33 -4.30 16.76
CA PRO A 156 -2.07 -4.50 15.35
C PRO A 156 -3.18 -5.32 14.69
N HIS A 157 -3.55 -4.96 13.46
CA HIS A 157 -4.59 -5.66 12.69
C HIS A 157 -4.15 -7.02 12.13
N GLY A 158 -2.90 -7.40 12.36
CA GLY A 158 -2.30 -8.61 11.83
C GLY A 158 -0.78 -8.52 11.79
N ARG A 159 -0.17 -9.35 10.94
CA ARG A 159 1.28 -9.29 10.67
C ARG A 159 1.59 -8.04 9.84
N GLY A 160 2.47 -7.18 10.33
CA GLY A 160 3.01 -6.07 9.54
C GLY A 160 3.75 -6.56 8.29
N HIS A 161 3.94 -5.69 7.31
CA HIS A 161 4.45 -6.05 5.98
C HIS A 161 3.55 -7.06 5.27
N THR A 162 2.25 -6.89 5.46
CA THR A 162 1.24 -7.43 4.56
C THR A 162 0.36 -6.27 4.16
N ALA A 163 0.14 -6.09 2.87
CA ALA A 163 -0.46 -4.88 2.34
C ALA A 163 -1.83 -4.56 2.98
N LEU A 164 -2.69 -5.56 3.22
CA LEU A 164 -3.99 -5.31 3.83
C LEU A 164 -3.88 -4.92 5.31
N THR A 165 -2.96 -5.55 6.06
CA THR A 165 -2.74 -5.18 7.47
C THR A 165 -2.21 -3.76 7.56
N ASP A 166 -1.26 -3.40 6.71
CA ASP A 166 -0.65 -2.08 6.73
C ASP A 166 -1.62 -1.00 6.26
N ALA A 167 -2.48 -1.27 5.28
CA ALA A 167 -3.61 -0.39 4.94
C ALA A 167 -4.54 -0.13 6.14
N ARG A 168 -4.86 -1.16 6.95
CA ARG A 168 -5.67 -1.02 8.17
C ARG A 168 -4.95 -0.26 9.29
N ASN A 169 -3.65 -0.50 9.45
CA ASN A 169 -2.81 0.23 10.41
C ASN A 169 -2.77 1.73 10.05
N VAL A 170 -2.62 2.07 8.77
CA VAL A 170 -2.65 3.45 8.27
C VAL A 170 -4.03 4.08 8.49
N ALA A 171 -5.11 3.37 8.18
CA ALA A 171 -6.47 3.86 8.44
C ALA A 171 -6.70 4.16 9.93
N SER A 172 -6.23 3.28 10.81
CA SER A 172 -6.33 3.46 12.27
C SER A 172 -5.51 4.66 12.74
N ALA A 173 -4.29 4.81 12.22
CA ALA A 173 -3.44 5.94 12.54
C ALA A 173 -4.07 7.27 12.13
N LEU A 174 -4.57 7.38 10.90
CA LEU A 174 -5.23 8.57 10.41
C LEU A 174 -6.49 8.93 11.20
N ARG A 175 -7.28 7.93 11.60
CA ARG A 175 -8.42 8.14 12.49
C ARG A 175 -7.99 8.77 13.82
N LEU A 176 -6.94 8.23 14.45
CA LEU A 176 -6.44 8.68 15.74
C LEU A 176 -5.81 10.08 15.66
N THR A 177 -5.03 10.37 14.61
CA THR A 177 -4.35 11.67 14.43
C THR A 177 -5.31 12.75 13.92
N GLY A 178 -6.29 12.38 13.11
CA GLY A 178 -7.37 13.26 12.64
C GLY A 178 -8.36 13.67 13.73
N CYS A 179 -8.54 12.84 14.77
CA CYS A 179 -9.34 13.24 15.94
C CYS A 179 -8.60 14.25 16.85
N GLN A 180 -7.27 14.33 16.78
CA GLN A 180 -6.47 15.24 17.60
C GLN A 180 -6.27 16.63 16.96
N SER A 181 -6.54 16.75 15.66
CA SER A 181 -6.46 18.00 14.92
C SER A 181 -7.89 18.51 14.64
N ASN A 182 -8.21 19.73 15.07
CA ASN A 182 -9.53 20.35 14.92
C ASN A 182 -9.90 20.69 13.45
N SER A 183 -9.32 19.98 12.48
CA SER A 183 -9.39 20.24 11.05
C SER A 183 -9.79 18.96 10.32
N LYS A 184 -11.07 18.87 9.94
CA LYS A 184 -11.58 17.85 9.00
C LYS A 184 -11.17 18.19 7.55
N ALA A 185 -9.92 18.56 7.31
CA ALA A 185 -9.49 19.08 6.00
C ALA A 185 -9.04 18.00 4.99
N PHE A 186 -9.29 16.72 5.27
CA PHE A 186 -8.78 15.62 4.44
C PHE A 186 -9.86 14.87 3.63
N LEU A 187 -11.12 15.31 3.69
CA LEU A 187 -12.23 14.74 2.90
C LEU A 187 -13.11 15.85 2.34
#